data_AF-A0A0Q9PBX0-F1
#
_entry.id   AF-A0A0Q9PBX0-F1
#
_cell.length_a   1.000
_cell.length_b   1.000
_cell.length_c   1.000
_cell.angle_alpha   90.00
_cell.angle_beta   90.00
_cell.angle_gamma   90.00
#
_symmetry.space_group_name_H-M   'P 1'
#
loop_
_entity.id
_entity.type
_entity.pdbx_description
1 polymer ?
#
loop_
_entity_poly.entity_id
_entity_poly.type
_entity_poly.pdbx_seq_one_letter_code
_entity_poly.pdbx_strand_id
1 'polypeptide(L)'
;MMESRFEEQIQRIVRLMRIIDAKDSSQLQGALTFYDVIIFACQAMWHLRDWILHDDEFGAADSEALKQDILAARSLSVCADIANGSKHLFLKHPKVGTGVAISDRDGLHLDTRAGIFQEFFYIECPDKSDEFHDMEIRPFLHRCMDNWYAIINRHHLSNVHTRMVDDRP
;
A
#
# COMPACT_ATOMS: atom_id res chain seq x y z
N MET A 1 -10.37 22.84 -11.29
CA MET A 1 -10.61 21.40 -11.09
C MET A 1 -9.32 20.83 -10.53
N MET A 2 -9.35 20.26 -9.34
CA MET A 2 -8.18 19.56 -8.80
C MET A 2 -8.13 18.25 -9.54
N GLU A 3 -7.22 18.12 -10.51
CA GLU A 3 -7.03 16.87 -11.25
C GLU A 3 -6.52 15.84 -10.25
N SER A 4 -7.44 15.04 -9.71
CA SER A 4 -7.09 13.92 -8.84
C SER A 4 -6.56 12.80 -9.72
N ARG A 5 -5.25 12.81 -9.94
CA ARG A 5 -4.53 11.80 -10.73
C ARG A 5 -3.99 10.70 -9.83
N PHE A 6 -3.60 9.58 -10.41
CA PHE A 6 -2.99 8.49 -9.65
C PHE A 6 -1.71 8.93 -8.90
N GLU A 7 -0.94 9.89 -9.44
CA GLU A 7 0.27 10.39 -8.77
C GLU A 7 -0.04 11.11 -7.46
N GLU A 8 -1.18 11.80 -7.36
CA GLU A 8 -1.58 12.43 -6.10
C GLU A 8 -1.80 11.37 -5.01
N GLN A 9 -2.36 10.21 -5.40
CA GLN A 9 -2.57 9.10 -4.48
C GLN A 9 -1.26 8.44 -4.07
N ILE A 10 -0.29 8.32 -4.98
CA ILE A 10 1.08 7.92 -4.65
C ILE A 10 1.68 8.90 -3.62
N GLN A 11 1.53 10.21 -3.82
CA GLN A 11 2.05 11.20 -2.88
C GLN A 11 1.37 11.12 -1.51
N ARG A 12 0.08 10.76 -1.45
CA ARG A 12 -0.63 10.49 -0.19
C ARG A 12 -0.03 9.27 0.52
N ILE A 13 0.23 8.17 -0.21
CA ILE A 13 0.88 6.98 0.33
C ILE A 13 2.29 7.31 0.84
N VAL A 14 3.09 8.06 0.09
CA VAL A 14 4.43 8.48 0.50
C VAL A 14 4.40 9.27 1.81
N ARG A 15 3.40 10.14 2.01
CA ARG A 15 3.23 10.86 3.28
C ARG A 15 2.90 9.92 4.44
N LEU A 16 2.05 8.91 4.22
CA LEU A 16 1.77 7.87 5.21
C LEU A 16 3.02 7.06 5.56
N MET A 17 3.81 6.67 4.55
CA MET A 17 5.07 5.94 4.77
C MET A 17 6.07 6.75 5.60
N ARG A 18 6.19 8.06 5.36
CA ARG A 18 7.04 8.95 6.19
C ARG A 18 6.63 8.95 7.67
N ILE A 19 5.33 8.86 7.95
CA ILE A 19 4.81 8.77 9.32
C ILE A 19 5.13 7.38 9.90
N ILE A 20 4.96 6.32 9.12
CA ILE A 20 5.25 4.94 9.54
C ILE A 20 6.73 4.71 9.87
N ASP A 21 7.60 5.33 9.09
CA ASP A 21 9.05 5.26 9.25
C ASP A 21 9.58 6.23 10.33
N ALA A 22 8.73 7.13 10.84
CA ALA A 22 9.12 8.04 11.90
C ALA A 22 9.48 7.24 13.15
N LYS A 23 10.70 7.46 13.65
CA LYS A 23 11.19 6.84 14.90
C LYS A 23 10.53 7.43 16.15
N ASP A 24 9.83 8.56 15.99
CA ASP A 24 9.19 9.30 17.06
C ASP A 24 7.71 9.44 16.75
N SER A 25 6.89 8.63 17.43
CA SER A 25 5.43 8.64 17.31
C SER A 25 4.81 9.91 17.90
N SER A 26 5.56 10.74 18.64
CA SER A 26 5.07 12.05 19.10
C SER A 26 4.79 13.02 17.94
N GLN A 27 5.26 12.71 16.73
CA GLN A 27 4.92 13.43 15.50
C GLN A 27 3.51 13.13 14.98
N LEU A 28 2.84 12.09 15.49
CA LEU A 28 1.40 11.88 15.28
C LEU A 28 0.63 12.95 16.07
N GLN A 29 0.51 14.15 15.50
CA GLN A 29 -0.30 15.21 16.07
C GLN A 29 -1.79 14.88 15.88
N GLY A 30 -2.53 14.65 16.96
CA GLY A 30 -3.99 14.55 16.95
C GLY A 30 -4.55 13.23 17.52
N ALA A 31 -5.78 12.91 17.10
CA ALA A 31 -6.55 11.76 17.61
C ALA A 31 -6.28 10.43 16.87
N LEU A 32 -5.28 10.38 15.98
CA LEU A 32 -4.95 9.18 15.22
C LEU A 32 -3.91 8.33 15.94
N THR A 33 -4.23 7.06 16.13
CA THR A 33 -3.30 6.06 16.65
C THR A 33 -2.35 5.58 15.55
N PHE A 34 -1.24 4.93 15.91
CA PHE A 34 -0.34 4.34 14.91
C PHE A 34 -1.05 3.22 14.11
N TYR A 35 -1.93 2.46 14.76
CA TYR A 35 -2.81 1.49 14.12
C TYR A 35 -3.69 2.13 13.03
N ASP A 36 -4.30 3.30 13.29
CA ASP A 36 -5.10 3.99 12.27
C ASP A 36 -4.28 4.34 11.03
N VAL A 37 -3.04 4.79 11.22
CA VAL A 37 -2.13 5.12 10.12
C VAL A 37 -1.77 3.87 9.31
N ILE A 38 -1.53 2.73 9.96
CA ILE A 38 -1.29 1.45 9.28
C ILE A 38 -2.51 1.04 8.45
N ILE A 39 -3.72 1.15 9.01
CA ILE A 39 -4.96 0.83 8.30
C ILE A 39 -5.13 1.75 7.09
N PHE A 40 -4.91 3.05 7.26
CA PHE A 40 -4.96 4.00 6.15
C PHE A 40 -3.91 3.72 5.07
N ALA A 41 -2.71 3.30 5.45
CA ALA A 41 -1.69 2.87 4.50
C ALA A 41 -2.14 1.64 3.70
N CYS A 42 -2.62 0.58 4.38
CA CYS A 42 -3.14 -0.62 3.70
C CYS A 42 -4.31 -0.30 2.75
N GLN A 43 -5.23 0.55 3.20
CA GLN A 43 -6.35 1.02 2.38
C GLN A 43 -5.85 1.81 1.17
N ALA A 44 -4.95 2.78 1.36
CA ALA A 44 -4.42 3.58 0.27
C ALA A 44 -3.63 2.73 -0.76
N MET A 45 -2.81 1.80 -0.28
CA MET A 45 -2.09 0.84 -1.13
C MET A 45 -3.06 -0.01 -1.96
N TRP A 46 -4.13 -0.54 -1.36
CA TRP A 46 -5.08 -1.34 -2.13
C TRP A 46 -5.88 -0.52 -3.15
N HIS A 47 -6.38 0.65 -2.74
CA HIS A 47 -7.25 1.48 -3.58
C HIS A 47 -6.50 2.27 -4.66
N LEU A 48 -5.17 2.36 -4.61
CA LEU A 48 -4.37 2.95 -5.70
C LEU A 48 -4.66 2.28 -7.05
N ARG A 49 -4.99 0.99 -7.04
CA ARG A 49 -5.40 0.25 -8.25
C ARG A 49 -6.59 0.92 -8.95
N ASP A 50 -7.56 1.44 -8.20
CA ASP A 50 -8.79 1.96 -8.76
C ASP A 50 -8.50 3.30 -9.45
N TRP A 51 -7.56 4.07 -8.93
CA TRP A 51 -7.05 5.27 -9.60
C TRP A 51 -6.32 4.91 -10.89
N ILE A 52 -5.32 4.03 -10.82
CA ILE A 52 -4.53 3.64 -11.99
C ILE A 52 -5.39 3.04 -13.12
N LEU A 53 -6.39 2.21 -12.78
CA LEU A 53 -7.23 1.54 -13.77
C LEU A 53 -8.27 2.46 -14.44
N HIS A 54 -8.55 3.63 -13.84
CA HIS A 54 -9.54 4.59 -14.35
C HIS A 54 -8.92 5.97 -14.67
N ASP A 55 -7.59 6.07 -14.63
CA ASP A 55 -6.87 7.29 -15.01
C ASP A 55 -6.52 7.22 -16.50
N ASP A 56 -7.21 8.04 -17.31
CA ASP A 56 -7.01 8.11 -18.76
C ASP A 56 -5.57 8.54 -19.14
N GLU A 57 -4.86 9.23 -18.25
CA GLU A 57 -3.48 9.66 -18.49
C GLU A 57 -2.43 8.62 -18.10
N PHE A 58 -2.80 7.59 -17.31
CA PHE A 58 -1.87 6.51 -17.00
C PHE A 58 -1.46 5.72 -18.26
N GLY A 59 -2.40 5.55 -19.20
CA GLY A 59 -2.14 4.91 -20.48
C GLY A 59 -1.50 3.52 -20.35
N ALA A 60 -2.27 2.49 -20.00
CA ALA A 60 -1.76 1.12 -20.05
C ALA A 60 -1.91 0.52 -21.45
N ALA A 61 -0.82 0.02 -22.05
CA ALA A 61 -0.87 -0.67 -23.36
C ALA A 61 -1.80 -1.90 -23.31
N ASP A 62 -1.76 -2.62 -22.20
CA ASP A 62 -2.55 -3.81 -21.92
C ASP A 62 -3.15 -3.70 -20.51
N SER A 63 -4.38 -3.20 -20.44
CA SER A 63 -5.13 -3.04 -19.18
C SER A 63 -5.38 -4.38 -18.49
N GLU A 64 -5.47 -5.48 -19.23
CA GLU A 64 -5.70 -6.79 -18.62
C GLU A 64 -4.42 -7.32 -17.98
N ALA A 65 -3.27 -7.20 -18.65
CA ALA A 65 -1.98 -7.54 -18.06
C ALA A 65 -1.70 -6.71 -16.79
N LEU A 66 -2.04 -5.42 -16.78
CA LEU A 66 -1.95 -4.56 -15.60
C LEU A 66 -2.80 -5.11 -14.44
N LYS A 67 -4.06 -5.48 -14.69
CA LYS A 67 -4.93 -6.07 -13.66
C LYS A 67 -4.37 -7.37 -13.12
N GLN A 68 -3.85 -8.23 -14.00
CA GLN A 68 -3.26 -9.51 -13.60
C GLN A 68 -2.02 -9.30 -12.73
N ASP A 69 -1.13 -8.37 -13.08
CA ASP A 69 0.06 -8.05 -12.28
C ASP A 69 -0.32 -7.48 -10.89
N ILE A 70 -1.34 -6.61 -10.81
CA ILE A 70 -1.87 -6.11 -9.53
C ILE A 70 -2.42 -7.26 -8.67
N LEU A 71 -3.15 -8.20 -9.27
CA LEU A 71 -3.70 -9.36 -8.57
C LEU A 71 -2.64 -10.37 -8.16
N ALA A 72 -1.58 -10.53 -8.96
CA ALA A 72 -0.46 -11.41 -8.68
C ALA A 72 0.45 -10.90 -7.56
N ALA A 73 0.49 -9.58 -7.32
CA ALA A 73 1.24 -8.99 -6.23
C ALA A 73 0.65 -9.36 -4.86
N ARG A 74 1.26 -10.36 -4.21
CA ARG A 74 0.76 -10.93 -2.97
C ARG A 74 0.62 -9.89 -1.84
N SER A 75 1.57 -8.97 -1.71
CA SER A 75 1.49 -7.89 -0.70
C SER A 75 0.27 -6.97 -0.90
N LEU A 76 -0.15 -6.73 -2.15
CA LEU A 76 -1.36 -5.96 -2.46
C LEU A 76 -2.62 -6.74 -2.06
N SER A 77 -2.61 -8.06 -2.23
CA SER A 77 -3.70 -8.92 -1.77
C SER A 77 -3.82 -8.95 -0.24
N VAL A 78 -2.69 -8.96 0.49
CA VAL A 78 -2.68 -8.81 1.96
C VAL A 78 -3.23 -7.44 2.38
N CYS A 79 -2.80 -6.36 1.73
CA CYS A 79 -3.36 -5.02 1.98
C CYS A 79 -4.87 -4.97 1.69
N ALA A 80 -5.33 -5.67 0.65
CA ALA A 80 -6.75 -5.77 0.32
C ALA A 80 -7.56 -6.41 1.44
N ASP A 81 -7.06 -7.52 2.00
CA ASP A 81 -7.76 -8.23 3.07
C ASP A 81 -7.78 -7.42 4.37
N ILE A 82 -6.69 -6.73 4.72
CA ILE A 82 -6.65 -5.79 5.85
C ILE A 82 -7.61 -4.62 5.61
N ALA A 83 -7.58 -4.02 4.42
CA ALA A 83 -8.46 -2.91 4.05
C ALA A 83 -9.93 -3.32 4.11
N ASN A 84 -10.26 -4.53 3.65
CA ASN A 84 -11.62 -5.05 3.71
C ASN A 84 -12.01 -5.44 5.14
N GLY A 85 -11.11 -6.00 5.93
CA GLY A 85 -11.34 -6.41 7.32
C GLY A 85 -11.60 -5.22 8.24
N SER A 86 -10.93 -4.09 7.96
CA SER A 86 -11.18 -2.83 8.68
C SER A 86 -12.55 -2.20 8.35
N LYS A 87 -13.18 -2.58 7.23
CA LYS A 87 -14.47 -2.02 6.76
C LYS A 87 -15.65 -2.95 7.00
N HIS A 88 -15.43 -4.26 6.97
CA HIS A 88 -16.48 -5.27 7.04
C HIS A 88 -16.34 -6.08 8.32
N LEU A 89 -17.40 -6.08 9.14
CA LEU A 89 -17.48 -6.90 10.36
C LEU A 89 -17.28 -8.40 10.08
N PHE A 90 -17.58 -8.86 8.86
CA PHE A 90 -17.32 -10.22 8.37
C PHE A 90 -16.87 -10.17 6.90
N LEU A 91 -15.68 -10.71 6.60
CA LEU A 91 -15.17 -10.82 5.23
C LEU A 91 -15.83 -12.00 4.50
N LYS A 92 -16.56 -11.73 3.42
CA LYS A 92 -17.23 -12.78 2.64
C LYS A 92 -16.34 -13.39 1.54
N HIS A 93 -15.35 -12.66 1.06
CA HIS A 93 -14.46 -13.07 -0.05
C HIS A 93 -13.01 -12.62 0.19
N PRO A 94 -12.25 -13.32 1.05
CA PRO A 94 -10.84 -13.01 1.29
C PRO A 94 -9.96 -13.40 0.11
N LYS A 95 -8.87 -12.67 -0.12
CA LYS A 95 -7.89 -12.91 -1.19
C LYS A 95 -6.71 -13.78 -0.75
N VAL A 96 -6.39 -13.79 0.54
CA VAL A 96 -5.26 -14.50 1.18
C VAL A 96 -5.78 -15.62 2.09
N GLY A 97 -7.08 -15.87 2.10
CA GLY A 97 -7.76 -16.76 3.05
C GLY A 97 -8.47 -15.98 4.15
N THR A 98 -9.50 -16.58 4.77
CA THR A 98 -10.27 -15.90 5.83
C THR A 98 -9.39 -15.61 7.04
N GLY A 99 -9.18 -14.34 7.38
CA GLY A 99 -8.64 -13.94 8.68
C GLY A 99 -7.23 -13.35 8.69
N VAL A 100 -6.74 -12.77 7.58
CA VAL A 100 -5.57 -11.89 7.66
C VAL A 100 -5.89 -10.74 8.61
N ALA A 101 -5.06 -10.58 9.63
CA ALA A 101 -5.21 -9.53 10.62
C ALA A 101 -3.86 -8.84 10.89
N ILE A 102 -3.94 -7.68 11.51
CA ILE A 102 -2.79 -7.05 12.15
C ILE A 102 -2.87 -7.42 13.62
N SER A 103 -1.81 -8.05 14.14
CA SER A 103 -1.65 -8.23 15.58
C SER A 103 -0.79 -7.12 16.14
N ASP A 104 -1.27 -6.53 17.22
CA ASP A 104 -0.44 -5.72 18.09
C ASP A 104 0.40 -6.67 18.95
N ARG A 105 1.73 -6.55 18.85
CA ARG A 105 2.64 -7.23 19.77
C ARG A 105 3.54 -6.17 20.37
N ASP A 106 3.42 -5.99 21.68
CA ASP A 106 4.33 -5.15 22.43
C ASP A 106 5.77 -5.67 22.25
N GLY A 107 6.57 -4.89 21.53
CA GLY A 107 8.00 -5.14 21.31
C GLY A 107 8.82 -4.06 21.99
N LEU A 108 9.77 -4.44 22.83
CA LEU A 108 10.68 -3.48 23.46
C LEU A 108 11.88 -3.23 22.54
N HIS A 109 11.92 -2.09 21.85
CA HIS A 109 13.13 -1.62 21.18
C HIS A 109 13.94 -0.71 22.11
N LEU A 110 14.91 -1.28 22.83
CA LEU A 110 15.81 -0.53 23.72
C LEU A 110 16.90 0.19 22.92
N ASP A 111 16.64 1.43 22.50
CA ASP A 111 17.72 2.37 22.18
C ASP A 111 18.20 3.04 23.48
N THR A 112 19.34 2.56 23.99
CA THR A 112 19.97 3.03 25.24
C THR A 112 20.38 4.51 25.24
N ARG A 113 20.31 5.21 24.10
CA ARG A 113 20.59 6.65 24.01
C ARG A 113 19.33 7.50 23.85
N ALA A 114 18.24 6.93 23.34
CA ALA A 114 17.04 7.67 22.96
C ALA A 114 15.81 7.37 23.83
N GLY A 115 15.79 6.26 24.58
CA GLY A 115 14.69 5.94 25.52
C GLY A 115 13.33 5.79 24.84
N ILE A 116 13.29 5.30 23.59
CA ILE A 116 12.06 5.25 22.79
C ILE A 116 11.32 3.93 23.04
N PHE A 117 10.02 4.02 23.30
CA PHE A 117 9.07 2.92 23.21
C PHE A 117 8.45 2.96 21.81
N GLN A 118 8.59 1.89 21.02
CA GLN A 118 8.06 1.82 19.65
C GLN A 118 7.05 0.69 19.56
N GLU A 119 5.85 1.00 19.08
CA GLU A 119 4.83 -0.01 18.77
C GLU A 119 5.21 -0.80 17.52
N PHE A 120 5.06 -2.12 17.62
CA PHE A 120 5.30 -3.06 16.52
C PHE A 120 4.02 -3.80 16.19
N PHE A 121 3.71 -3.81 14.90
CA PHE A 121 2.56 -4.53 14.38
C PHE A 121 3.06 -5.62 13.46
N TYR A 122 2.43 -6.79 13.53
CA TYR A 122 2.81 -7.95 12.76
C TYR A 122 1.63 -8.47 11.95
N ILE A 123 1.91 -8.91 10.73
CA ILE A 123 0.92 -9.53 9.85
C ILE A 123 0.63 -10.95 10.35
N GLU A 124 -0.64 -11.23 10.62
CA GLU A 124 -1.10 -12.57 10.94
C GLU A 124 -1.90 -13.13 9.78
N CYS A 125 -1.24 -13.96 8.96
CA CYS A 125 -1.91 -14.79 7.97
C CYS A 125 -2.56 -16.04 8.62
N PRO A 126 -3.68 -16.54 8.08
CA PRO A 126 -4.29 -17.82 8.49
C PRO A 126 -3.37 -19.02 8.24
N ASP A 127 -2.68 -19.00 7.09
CA ASP A 127 -1.61 -19.94 6.79
C ASP A 127 -0.32 -19.46 7.46
N LYS A 128 0.16 -20.25 8.43
CA LYS A 128 1.38 -19.96 9.19
C LYS A 128 2.65 -20.15 8.36
N SER A 129 2.56 -20.78 7.19
CA SER A 129 3.66 -20.90 6.24
C SER A 129 3.70 -19.78 5.19
N ASP A 130 2.70 -18.89 5.18
CA ASP A 130 2.67 -17.73 4.29
C ASP A 130 3.88 -16.82 4.60
N GLU A 131 4.54 -16.32 3.55
CA GLU A 131 5.77 -15.52 3.68
C GLU A 131 5.58 -14.23 4.48
N PHE A 132 4.34 -13.76 4.61
CA PHE A 132 3.99 -12.56 5.36
C PHE A 132 3.59 -12.87 6.80
N HIS A 133 3.38 -14.13 7.18
CA HIS A 133 3.09 -14.48 8.57
C HIS A 133 4.23 -14.05 9.49
N ASP A 134 3.91 -13.40 10.60
CA ASP A 134 4.88 -12.83 11.55
C ASP A 134 5.84 -11.77 10.96
N MET A 135 5.56 -11.26 9.74
CA MET A 135 6.32 -10.14 9.18
C MET A 135 5.90 -8.83 9.87
N GLU A 136 6.88 -8.04 10.30
CA GLU A 136 6.63 -6.70 10.87
C GLU A 136 6.05 -5.76 9.79
N ILE A 137 5.17 -4.85 10.20
CA ILE A 137 4.35 -4.05 9.30
C ILE A 137 5.16 -3.11 8.41
N ARG A 138 6.27 -2.54 8.88
CA ARG A 138 7.07 -1.56 8.12
C ARG A 138 7.72 -2.19 6.91
N PRO A 139 8.55 -3.25 7.01
CA PRO A 139 9.12 -3.89 5.83
C PRO A 139 8.04 -4.50 4.93
N PHE A 140 6.88 -4.89 5.46
CA PHE A 140 5.74 -5.33 4.65
C PHE A 140 5.20 -4.18 3.77
N LEU A 141 4.94 -3.01 4.37
CA LEU A 141 4.43 -1.84 3.66
C LEU A 141 5.45 -1.29 2.65
N HIS A 142 6.75 -1.35 2.95
CA HIS A 142 7.79 -1.03 1.98
C HIS A 142 7.76 -1.98 0.77
N ARG A 143 7.67 -3.30 1.00
CA ARG A 143 7.53 -4.28 -0.10
C ARG A 143 6.28 -4.03 -0.93
N CYS A 144 5.20 -3.59 -0.28
CA CYS A 144 3.97 -3.20 -0.96
C CYS A 144 4.18 -2.00 -1.89
N MET A 145 4.90 -0.98 -1.41
CA MET A 145 5.26 0.19 -2.21
C MET A 145 6.18 -0.18 -3.39
N ASP A 146 7.18 -1.04 -3.15
CA ASP A 146 8.09 -1.51 -4.19
C ASP A 146 7.33 -2.26 -5.31
N ASN A 147 6.36 -3.09 -4.95
CA ASN A 147 5.49 -3.76 -5.90
C ASN A 147 4.68 -2.76 -6.74
N TRP A 148 4.16 -1.69 -6.12
CA TRP A 148 3.49 -0.62 -6.87
C TRP A 148 4.43 0.08 -7.85
N TYR A 149 5.63 0.45 -7.42
CA TYR A 149 6.60 1.07 -8.32
C TYR A 149 6.98 0.15 -9.48
N ALA A 150 7.16 -1.15 -9.22
CA ALA A 150 7.43 -2.13 -10.27
C ALA A 150 6.28 -2.24 -11.29
N ILE A 151 5.03 -2.32 -10.81
CA ILE A 151 3.83 -2.38 -11.67
C ILE A 151 3.69 -1.11 -12.50
N ILE A 152 3.80 0.07 -11.87
CA ILE A 152 3.66 1.35 -12.56
C ILE A 152 4.75 1.49 -13.63
N ASN A 153 6.02 1.23 -13.29
CA ASN A 153 7.12 1.33 -14.25
C ASN A 153 6.97 0.38 -15.43
N ARG A 154 6.31 -0.77 -15.24
CA ARG A 154 6.08 -1.75 -16.30
C ARG A 154 4.96 -1.34 -17.25
N HIS A 155 3.90 -0.70 -16.75
CA HIS A 155 2.65 -0.51 -17.49
C HIS A 155 2.35 0.94 -17.88
N HIS A 156 2.90 1.92 -17.19
CA HIS A 156 2.63 3.33 -17.42
C HIS A 156 3.24 3.80 -18.75
N LEU A 157 2.40 4.10 -19.74
CA LEU A 157 2.84 4.77 -20.95
C LEU A 157 2.77 6.28 -20.71
N SER A 158 3.87 6.86 -20.22
CA SER A 158 4.00 8.32 -20.28
C SER A 158 3.86 8.76 -21.74
N ASN A 159 3.02 9.75 -22.04
CA ASN A 159 2.80 10.30 -23.38
C ASN A 159 4.10 10.62 -24.13
N VAL A 160 4.67 9.63 -24.83
CA VAL A 160 5.73 9.77 -25.83
C VAL A 160 5.14 9.63 -27.25
N HIS A 161 3.82 9.49 -27.39
CA HIS A 161 3.18 9.24 -28.69
C HIS A 161 2.24 10.31 -29.24
N THR A 162 2.08 11.47 -28.58
CA THR A 162 1.25 12.57 -29.11
C THR A 162 2.07 13.69 -29.77
N ARG A 163 3.27 13.41 -30.26
CA ARG A 163 4.09 14.34 -31.06
C ARG A 163 4.65 13.77 -32.37
N MET A 164 4.06 12.71 -32.92
CA MET A 164 4.46 12.19 -34.25
C MET A 164 3.34 12.22 -35.30
N VAL A 165 2.31 13.06 -35.12
CA VAL A 165 1.24 13.22 -36.12
C VAL A 165 1.19 14.62 -36.75
N ASP A 166 1.92 15.62 -36.22
CA ASP A 166 1.74 17.02 -36.66
C ASP A 166 2.90 17.66 -37.45
N ASP A 167 3.92 16.90 -37.85
CA ASP A 167 4.96 17.41 -38.76
C ASP A 167 5.18 16.47 -39.95
N ARG A 168 4.29 16.61 -40.94
CA ARG A 168 4.62 16.33 -42.34
C ARG A 168 4.03 17.43 -43.23
N PRO A 169 4.85 18.31 -43.82
CA PRO A 169 4.42 19.12 -44.96
C PRO A 169 4.21 18.27 -46.22
#